data_AF-A0A3E0C583-F1
#
_entry.id   AF-A0A3E0C583-F1
#
_cell.length_a   1.000
_cell.length_b   1.000
_cell.length_c   1.000
_cell.angle_alpha   90.00
_cell.angle_beta   90.00
_cell.angle_gamma   90.00
#
_symmetry.space_group_name_H-M   'P 1'
#
loop_
_entity.id
_entity.type
_entity.pdbx_description
1 polymer ?
#
loop_
_entity_poly.entity_id
_entity_poly.type
_entity_poly.pdbx_seq_one_letter_code
_entity_poly.pdbx_strand_id
1 'polypeptide(L)' 'MQKQDIQTIVSAARETADSIVGAREWKTAEDASAMHDVIFWDMVAKRLPDTNLADLLSMLDWTV' A
#
# COMPACT_ATOMS: atom_id res chain seq x y z
N MET A 1 -6.28 -11.12 -13.81
CA MET A 1 -5.08 -10.88 -12.98
C MET A 1 -4.97 -12.01 -11.95
N GLN A 2 -3.79 -12.58 -11.74
CA GLN A 2 -3.63 -13.70 -10.78
C GLN A 2 -3.36 -13.14 -9.38
N LYS A 3 -3.77 -13.88 -8.33
CA LYS A 3 -3.55 -13.45 -6.93
C LYS A 3 -2.10 -13.10 -6.61
N GLN A 4 -1.13 -13.81 -7.21
CA GLN A 4 0.29 -13.53 -7.01
C GLN A 4 0.70 -12.16 -7.57
N ASP A 5 0.13 -11.73 -8.69
CA ASP A 5 0.44 -10.43 -9.31
C ASP A 5 -0.06 -9.28 -8.42
N ILE A 6 -1.26 -9.43 -7.85
CA ILE A 6 -1.81 -8.48 -6.87
C ILE A 6 -0.94 -8.44 -5.61
N GLN A 7 -0.49 -9.60 -5.09
CA GLN A 7 0.40 -9.65 -3.94
C GLN A 7 1.76 -8.98 -4.20
N THR A 8 2.35 -9.20 -5.37
CA THR A 8 3.60 -8.53 -5.76
C THR A 8 3.42 -7.01 -5.79
N ILE A 9 2.30 -6.52 -6.32
CA ILE A 9 1.99 -5.09 -6.35
C ILE A 9 1.80 -4.52 -4.95
N VAL A 10 1.03 -5.20 -4.10
CA VAL A 10 0.79 -4.78 -2.70
C VAL A 10 2.10 -4.73 -1.92
N SER A 11 2.95 -5.76 -2.02
CA SER A 11 4.25 -5.79 -1.36
C SER A 11 5.17 -4.68 -1.85
N ALA A 12 5.22 -4.43 -3.15
CA ALA A 12 6.04 -3.37 -3.72
C ALA A 12 5.52 -1.96 -3.34
N ALA A 13 4.20 -1.78 -3.25
CA ALA A 13 3.60 -0.53 -2.78
C ALA A 13 3.95 -0.26 -1.31
N ARG A 14 3.88 -1.30 -0.46
CA ARG A 14 4.26 -1.22 0.95
C ARG A 14 5.72 -0.86 1.12
N GLU A 15 6.62 -1.57 0.46
CA GLU A 15 8.07 -1.30 0.53
C GLU A 15 8.40 0.13 0.08
N THR A 16 7.71 0.62 -0.96
CA THR A 16 7.90 2.00 -1.43
C THR A 16 7.39 3.02 -0.42
N ALA A 17 6.21 2.80 0.17
CA ALA A 17 5.67 3.66 1.21
C ALA A 17 6.59 3.71 2.44
N ASP A 18 7.07 2.55 2.90
CA ASP A 18 8.05 2.44 3.99
C ASP A 18 9.36 3.19 3.67
N SER A 19 9.87 3.07 2.45
CA SER A 19 11.10 3.77 2.04
C SER A 19 10.91 5.29 2.01
N ILE A 20 9.80 5.79 1.45
CA ILE A 20 9.54 7.24 1.36
C ILE A 20 9.26 7.83 2.75
N VAL A 21 8.45 7.15 3.57
CA VAL A 21 8.14 7.60 4.92
C VAL A 21 9.39 7.51 5.81
N GLY A 22 10.19 6.45 5.70
CA GLY A 22 11.43 6.28 6.46
C GLY A 22 12.54 7.27 6.08
N ALA A 23 12.53 7.79 4.85
CA ALA A 23 13.49 8.78 4.38
C ALA A 23 13.21 10.21 4.90
N ARG A 24 12.04 10.46 5.50
CA ARG A 24 11.60 11.78 5.97
C ARG A 24 11.38 11.80 7.48
N GLU A 25 11.82 12.86 8.13
CA GLU A 25 11.43 13.11 9.52
C GLU A 25 9.98 13.63 9.60
N TRP A 26 9.16 12.95 10.41
CA TRP A 26 7.75 13.27 10.61
C TRP A 26 7.54 13.93 11.96
N LYS A 27 6.57 14.84 12.04
CA LYS A 27 6.21 15.52 13.30
C LYS A 27 5.67 14.55 14.34
N THR A 28 4.92 13.55 13.88
CA THR A 28 4.33 12.51 14.72
C THR A 28 4.36 11.17 13.99
N ALA A 29 4.24 10.08 14.76
CA ALA A 29 4.03 8.75 14.19
C ALA A 29 2.69 8.65 13.43
N GLU A 30 1.69 9.43 13.84
CA GLU A 30 0.40 9.49 13.14
C GLU A 30 0.53 10.14 11.77
N ASP A 31 1.29 11.24 11.65
CA ASP A 31 1.61 11.86 10.34
C ASP A 31 2.37 10.90 9.43
N ALA A 32 3.33 10.15 9.99
CA ALA A 32 4.08 9.13 9.25
C ALA A 32 3.16 8.02 8.74
N SER A 33 2.25 7.52 9.59
CA SER A 33 1.28 6.48 9.23
C SER A 33 0.28 6.97 8.20
N ALA A 34 -0.25 8.18 8.35
CA ALA A 34 -1.18 8.76 7.39
C ALA A 34 -0.55 8.92 6.01
N MET A 35 0.73 9.33 5.95
CA MET A 35 1.44 9.45 4.68
C MET A 35 1.85 8.10 4.10
N HIS A 36 2.12 7.10 4.94
CA HIS A 36 2.33 5.72 4.49
C HIS A 36 1.08 5.22 3.75
N ASP A 37 -0.10 5.33 4.36
CA ASP A 37 -1.37 4.94 3.77
C ASP A 37 -1.63 5.65 2.43
N VAL A 38 -1.43 6.98 2.37
CA VAL A 38 -1.65 7.75 1.13
C VAL A 38 -0.75 7.25 -0.01
N ILE A 39 0.53 7.03 0.27
CA ILE A 39 1.49 6.56 -0.76
C ILE A 39 1.15 5.12 -1.18
N PHE A 40 0.84 4.27 -0.20
CA PHE A 40 0.46 2.88 -0.43
C PHE A 40 -0.77 2.80 -1.35
N TRP A 41 -1.85 3.51 -1.01
CA TRP A 41 -3.09 3.49 -1.78
C TRP A 41 -2.96 4.15 -3.15
N ASP A 42 -2.16 5.22 -3.29
CA ASP A 42 -1.86 5.84 -4.59
C ASP A 42 -1.14 4.86 -5.53
N MET A 43 -0.15 4.12 -5.03
CA MET A 43 0.58 3.12 -5.83
C MET A 43 -0.28 1.92 -6.20
N VAL A 44 -1.10 1.45 -5.25
CA VAL A 44 -2.07 0.38 -5.50
C VAL A 44 -3.04 0.81 -6.59
N ALA A 45 -3.67 1.99 -6.46
CA ALA A 45 -4.65 2.48 -7.44
C ALA A 45 -4.07 2.66 -8.85
N LYS A 46 -2.80 3.10 -8.96
CA LYS A 46 -2.10 3.24 -10.25
C LYS A 46 -1.81 1.91 -10.93
N ARG A 47 -1.50 0.87 -10.16
CA ARG A 47 -1.16 -0.46 -10.67
C ARG A 47 -2.37 -1.38 -10.80
N LEU A 48 -3.46 -1.06 -10.11
CA LEU A 48 -4.70 -1.82 -10.05
C LEU A 48 -5.94 -0.97 -10.33
N PRO A 49 -6.03 -0.33 -11.51
CA PRO A 49 -7.14 0.56 -11.84
C PRO A 49 -8.50 -0.18 -11.97
N ASP A 50 -8.47 -1.46 -12.32
CA ASP A 50 -9.66 -2.30 -12.55
C ASP A 50 -9.97 -3.28 -11.39
N THR A 51 -9.16 -3.25 -10.32
CA THR A 51 -9.35 -4.17 -9.19
C THR A 51 -10.35 -3.58 -8.20
N ASN A 52 -11.40 -4.35 -7.90
CA ASN A 52 -12.37 -3.97 -6.89
C ASN A 52 -11.68 -3.87 -5.52
N LEU A 53 -11.88 -2.74 -4.84
CA LEU A 53 -11.37 -2.50 -3.48
C LEU A 53 -11.73 -3.63 -2.51
N ALA A 54 -12.90 -4.25 -2.67
CA ALA A 54 -13.32 -5.40 -1.84
C ALA A 54 -12.44 -6.65 -2.06
N ASP A 55 -12.00 -6.90 -3.29
CA ASP A 55 -11.09 -8.01 -3.62
C ASP A 55 -9.70 -7.74 -3.02
N LEU A 56 -9.26 -6.49 -3.09
CA LEU A 56 -7.99 -6.05 -2.51
C LEU A 56 -7.99 -6.13 -0.97
N LEU A 57 -9.06 -5.64 -0.32
CA LEU A 57 -9.23 -5.71 1.12
C LEU A 57 -9.30 -7.15 1.61
N SER A 58 -9.99 -8.04 0.89
CA SER A 58 -10.01 -9.46 1.21
C SER A 58 -8.62 -10.14 1.10
N MET A 59 -7.69 -9.56 0.32
CA MET A 59 -6.32 -10.05 0.22
C MET A 59 -5.39 -9.46 1.30
N LEU A 60 -5.68 -8.24 1.76
CA LEU A 60 -4.96 -7.56 2.84
C LEU A 60 -5.37 -8.08 4.23
N ASP A 61 -6.63 -8.48 4.40
CA ASP A 61 -7.17 -9.06 5.65
C ASP A 61 -6.43 -10.33 6.10
N TRP A 62 -5.82 -11.07 5.17
CA TRP A 62 -5.05 -12.27 5.49
C TRP A 62 -3.69 -12.00 6.18
N THR A 63 -3.23 -10.74 6.27
CA THR A 63 -1.91 -10.40 6.85
C THR A 63 -1.94 -9.61 8.16
N VAL A 64 -3.10 -9.52 8.84
CA VAL A 64 -3.24 -8.94 10.18
C VAL A 64 -3.37 -10.03 11.24
#